data_AF-A0A812HVX9-F1
#
_entry.id   AF-A0A812HVX9-F1
#
_cell.length_a   1.000
_cell.length_b   1.000
_cell.length_c   1.000
_cell.angle_alpha   90.00
_cell.angle_beta   90.00
_cell.angle_gamma   90.00
#
_symmetry.space_group_name_H-M   'P 1'
#
loop_
_entity.id
_entity.type
_entity.pdbx_description
1 polymer ?
#
loop_
_entity_poly.entity_id
_entity_poly.type
_entity_poly.pdbx_seq_one_letter_code
_entity_poly.pdbx_strand_id
1 'polypeptide(L)'
;FVRSPDTWERAQASERSVQMYCDIHRLLLQMAQDYPSIQTIARDQVEGFISRPEMRTRKGTSDLGLLIVYLSLVDDVQWSDMWHVFVPEMVRRAFARMPEAFQPDECDSLQELVERFDTLEPEHGRVIAFFLVFTSIVSKPQDGPASGKQAFADVCSMYDRRWGQLPADRRSEVLADVTRICRCKSVKEVLAELMPTAPSEEDLAELLLWANKNSHNVK
;
A
#
# COMPACT_ATOMS: atom_id res chain seq x y z
N PHE A 1 -15.44 -10.19 14.11
CA PHE A 1 -14.04 -10.54 14.39
C PHE A 1 -13.80 -10.43 15.89
N VAL A 2 -13.99 -11.53 16.64
CA VAL A 2 -13.48 -11.64 18.01
C VAL A 2 -12.29 -12.58 17.89
N ARG A 3 -11.09 -12.11 18.24
CA ARG A 3 -9.82 -12.81 18.04
C ARG A 3 -9.27 -13.24 19.39
N SER A 4 -8.81 -14.49 19.46
CA SER A 4 -8.05 -15.02 20.60
C SER A 4 -6.56 -14.66 20.44
N PRO A 5 -5.79 -14.43 21.52
CA PRO A 5 -4.45 -13.85 21.44
C PRO A 5 -3.34 -14.77 20.91
N ASP A 6 -3.53 -16.08 20.89
CA ASP A 6 -2.39 -17.02 20.88
C ASP A 6 -2.04 -17.68 19.53
N THR A 7 -2.69 -17.30 18.43
CA THR A 7 -2.29 -17.75 17.09
C THR A 7 -2.46 -16.65 16.05
N TRP A 8 -1.41 -15.82 15.89
CA TRP A 8 -1.31 -14.93 14.73
C TRP A 8 -1.01 -15.77 13.48
N GLU A 9 -2.03 -16.39 12.89
CA GLU A 9 -1.88 -16.92 11.54
C GLU A 9 -1.66 -15.74 10.59
N ARG A 10 -0.47 -15.66 10.00
CA ARG A 10 -0.10 -14.65 9.01
C ARG A 10 -1.12 -14.63 7.88
N ALA A 11 -1.37 -13.44 7.32
CA ALA A 11 -2.26 -13.28 6.18
C ALA A 11 -1.88 -14.22 5.02
N GLN A 12 -2.87 -14.84 4.38
CA GLN A 12 -2.69 -15.75 3.25
C GLN A 12 -3.37 -15.20 2.00
N ALA A 13 -2.79 -15.49 0.84
CA ALA A 13 -3.42 -15.18 -0.44
C ALA A 13 -4.74 -15.95 -0.58
N SER A 14 -5.79 -15.26 -1.01
CA SER A 14 -7.12 -15.83 -1.16
C SER A 14 -7.75 -15.36 -2.46
N GLU A 15 -8.10 -16.30 -3.33
CA GLU A 15 -8.82 -16.02 -4.57
C GLU A 15 -10.16 -15.30 -4.30
N ARG A 16 -10.85 -15.70 -3.22
CA ARG A 16 -12.10 -15.04 -2.81
C ARG A 16 -11.87 -13.58 -2.41
N SER A 17 -10.80 -13.28 -1.67
CA SER A 17 -10.47 -11.91 -1.29
C SER A 17 -10.08 -11.06 -2.50
N VAL A 18 -9.31 -11.63 -3.44
CA VAL A 18 -8.96 -10.96 -4.71
C VAL A 18 -10.23 -10.67 -5.52
N GLN A 19 -11.15 -11.62 -5.63
CA GLN A 19 -12.42 -11.41 -6.33
C GLN A 19 -13.28 -10.33 -5.64
N MET A 20 -13.42 -10.39 -4.31
CA MET A 20 -14.15 -9.35 -3.56
C MET A 20 -13.55 -7.96 -3.80
N TYR A 21 -12.22 -7.86 -3.84
CA TYR A 21 -11.55 -6.60 -4.13
C TYR A 21 -11.77 -6.15 -5.58
N CYS A 22 -11.83 -7.08 -6.55
CA CYS A 22 -12.22 -6.78 -7.93
C CYS A 22 -13.64 -6.19 -8.02
N ASP A 23 -14.60 -6.75 -7.28
CA ASP A 23 -15.98 -6.28 -7.27
C ASP A 23 -16.06 -4.84 -6.73
N ILE A 24 -15.34 -4.57 -5.63
CA ILE A 24 -15.24 -3.23 -5.04
C ILE A 24 -14.55 -2.25 -6.00
N HIS A 25 -13.46 -2.68 -6.63
CA HIS A 25 -12.72 -1.86 -7.57
C HIS A 25 -13.58 -1.50 -8.79
N ARG A 26 -14.28 -2.46 -9.41
CA ARG A 26 -15.19 -2.20 -10.54
C ARG A 26 -16.31 -1.25 -10.17
N LEU A 27 -16.88 -1.38 -8.96
CA LEU A 27 -17.88 -0.44 -8.45
C LEU A 27 -17.30 0.96 -8.30
N LEU A 28 -16.11 1.09 -7.71
CA LEU A 28 -15.43 2.37 -7.54
C LEU A 28 -15.14 3.04 -8.89
N LEU A 29 -14.72 2.27 -9.90
CA LEU A 29 -14.53 2.78 -11.27
C LEU A 29 -15.85 3.28 -11.87
N GLN A 30 -16.96 2.56 -11.66
CA GLN A 30 -18.29 3.02 -12.12
C GLN A 30 -18.67 4.34 -11.45
N MET A 31 -18.51 4.42 -10.13
CA MET A 31 -18.82 5.64 -9.38
C MET A 31 -17.96 6.81 -9.87
N ALA A 32 -16.68 6.59 -10.16
CA ALA A 32 -15.80 7.61 -10.70
C ALA A 32 -16.20 8.09 -12.11
N GLN A 33 -16.81 7.22 -12.92
CA GLN A 33 -17.39 7.60 -14.21
C GLN A 33 -18.68 8.40 -14.05
N ASP A 34 -19.58 7.95 -13.17
CA ASP A 34 -20.88 8.58 -12.93
C ASP A 34 -20.72 9.94 -12.22
N TYR A 35 -19.71 10.05 -11.36
CA TYR A 35 -19.42 11.24 -10.55
C TYR A 35 -17.96 11.67 -10.72
N PRO A 36 -17.63 12.47 -11.76
CA PRO A 36 -16.25 12.90 -12.04
C PRO A 36 -15.56 13.63 -10.88
N SER A 37 -16.32 14.21 -9.95
CA SER A 37 -15.79 14.81 -8.72
C SER A 37 -14.96 13.83 -7.88
N ILE A 38 -15.24 12.52 -7.96
CA ILE A 38 -14.44 11.49 -7.28
C ILE A 38 -13.00 11.48 -7.81
N GLN A 39 -12.80 11.58 -9.12
CA GLN A 39 -11.46 11.64 -9.70
C GLN A 39 -10.75 12.95 -9.33
N THR A 40 -11.47 14.08 -9.30
CA THR A 40 -10.92 15.36 -8.83
C THR A 40 -10.45 15.26 -7.39
N ILE A 41 -11.26 14.68 -6.50
CA ILE A 41 -10.89 14.51 -5.08
C ILE A 41 -9.67 13.58 -4.95
N ALA A 42 -9.68 12.44 -5.65
CA ALA A 42 -8.57 11.49 -5.64
C ALA A 42 -7.26 12.15 -6.08
N ARG A 43 -7.31 12.93 -7.17
CA ARG A 43 -6.21 13.74 -7.68
C ARG A 43 -5.69 14.74 -6.66
N ASP A 44 -6.56 15.60 -6.13
CA ASP A 44 -6.19 16.66 -5.19
C ASP A 44 -5.53 16.07 -3.91
N GLN A 45 -5.98 14.89 -3.49
CA GLN A 45 -5.43 14.17 -2.34
C GLN A 45 -4.05 13.59 -2.64
N VAL A 46 -3.88 12.91 -3.78
CA VAL A 46 -2.60 12.31 -4.20
C VAL A 46 -1.56 13.40 -4.47
N GLU A 47 -1.88 14.38 -5.32
CA GLU A 47 -0.98 15.50 -5.63
C GLU A 47 -0.68 16.33 -4.37
N GLY A 48 -1.69 16.54 -3.52
CA GLY A 48 -1.54 17.21 -2.23
C GLY A 48 -0.55 16.47 -1.33
N PHE A 49 -0.69 15.17 -1.17
CA PHE A 49 0.21 14.37 -0.34
C PHE A 49 1.66 14.41 -0.87
N ILE A 50 1.85 14.38 -2.19
CA ILE A 50 3.17 14.47 -2.84
C ILE A 50 3.80 15.84 -2.61
N SER A 51 3.10 16.91 -2.98
CA SER A 51 3.66 18.26 -3.06
C SER A 51 3.70 19.02 -1.72
N ARG A 52 2.80 18.69 -0.78
CA ARG A 52 2.58 19.48 0.44
C ARG A 52 2.82 18.66 1.71
N PRO A 53 3.93 18.89 2.44
CA PRO A 53 4.22 18.18 3.68
C PRO A 53 3.10 18.22 4.73
N GLU A 54 2.33 19.31 4.81
CA GLU A 54 1.19 19.46 5.73
C GLU A 54 0.04 18.49 5.44
N MET A 55 -0.12 18.07 4.17
CA MET A 55 -1.11 17.08 3.77
C MET A 55 -0.77 15.68 4.29
N ARG A 56 0.50 15.41 4.57
CA ARG A 56 0.96 14.09 5.04
C ARG A 56 0.59 13.80 6.49
N THR A 57 0.10 14.80 7.23
CA THR A 57 -0.38 14.61 8.60
C THR A 57 -1.71 13.84 8.64
N ARG A 58 -2.11 13.32 9.80
CA ARG A 58 -3.45 12.71 9.98
C ARG A 58 -4.61 13.70 9.78
N LYS A 59 -4.35 15.02 9.86
CA LYS A 59 -5.35 16.06 9.57
C LYS A 59 -5.55 16.25 8.06
N GLY A 60 -4.46 16.22 7.28
CA GLY A 60 -4.50 16.36 5.83
C GLY A 60 -4.92 15.07 5.12
N THR A 61 -4.29 13.95 5.46
CA THR A 61 -4.61 12.61 4.95
C THR A 61 -4.82 11.69 6.14
N SER A 62 -6.07 11.46 6.53
CA SER A 62 -6.41 10.64 7.69
C SER A 62 -6.03 9.16 7.50
N ASP A 63 -6.16 8.65 6.28
CA ASP A 63 -5.99 7.23 5.95
C ASP A 63 -5.08 7.04 4.73
N LEU A 64 -3.92 6.39 4.94
CA LEU A 64 -2.98 6.07 3.87
C LEU A 64 -3.48 4.91 2.98
N GLY A 65 -4.30 4.02 3.52
CA GLY A 65 -4.95 2.96 2.74
C GLY A 65 -5.95 3.53 1.74
N LEU A 66 -6.67 4.59 2.10
CA LEU A 66 -7.53 5.30 1.15
C LEU A 66 -6.71 6.05 0.09
N LEU A 67 -5.61 6.67 0.50
CA LEU A 67 -4.70 7.37 -0.43
C LEU A 67 -4.14 6.43 -1.51
N ILE A 68 -3.76 5.21 -1.14
CA ILE A 68 -3.26 4.25 -2.14
C ILE A 68 -4.36 3.76 -3.07
N VAL A 69 -5.62 3.69 -2.62
CA VAL A 69 -6.78 3.43 -3.50
C VAL A 69 -6.98 4.58 -4.48
N TYR A 70 -6.83 5.84 -4.05
CA TYR A 70 -6.92 6.99 -4.97
C TYR A 70 -5.89 6.94 -6.09
N LEU A 71 -4.73 6.31 -5.87
CA LEU A 71 -3.74 6.09 -6.93
C LEU A 71 -4.30 5.24 -8.07
N SER A 72 -5.27 4.33 -7.82
CA SER A 72 -5.91 3.56 -8.89
C SER A 72 -6.92 4.38 -9.71
N LEU A 73 -7.22 5.61 -9.28
CA LEU A 73 -8.21 6.49 -9.91
C LEU A 73 -7.61 7.70 -10.67
N VAL A 74 -6.30 7.86 -10.66
CA VAL A 74 -5.62 9.03 -11.25
C VAL A 74 -4.61 8.55 -12.29
N ASP A 75 -4.68 9.00 -13.54
CA ASP A 75 -3.84 8.40 -14.61
C ASP A 75 -2.41 8.95 -14.66
N ASP A 76 -2.21 10.17 -14.19
CA ASP A 76 -1.01 10.97 -14.38
C ASP A 76 -0.03 10.92 -13.21
N VAL A 77 -0.38 10.16 -12.16
CA VAL A 77 0.50 9.88 -11.03
C VAL A 77 0.71 8.38 -10.93
N GLN A 78 1.97 7.98 -10.83
CA GLN A 78 2.41 6.60 -10.63
C GLN A 78 2.99 6.42 -9.23
N TRP A 79 3.12 5.17 -8.80
CA TRP A 79 3.74 4.88 -7.50
C TRP A 79 5.19 5.41 -7.40
N SER A 80 5.92 5.41 -8.52
CA SER A 80 7.26 6.01 -8.64
C SER A 80 7.32 7.47 -8.19
N ASP A 81 6.22 8.20 -8.34
CA ASP A 81 6.14 9.63 -8.01
C ASP A 81 5.83 9.89 -6.53
N MET A 82 5.40 8.86 -5.79
CA MET A 82 4.87 9.00 -4.43
C MET A 82 5.62 8.18 -3.36
N TRP A 83 6.29 7.08 -3.73
CA TRP A 83 6.86 6.15 -2.75
C TRP A 83 7.79 6.83 -1.73
N HIS A 84 8.60 7.79 -2.19
CA HIS A 84 9.61 8.48 -1.38
C HIS A 84 9.02 9.37 -0.27
N VAL A 85 7.75 9.77 -0.40
CA VAL A 85 7.00 10.47 0.66
C VAL A 85 6.04 9.55 1.41
N PHE A 86 5.53 8.52 0.75
CA PHE A 86 4.56 7.59 1.33
C PHE A 86 5.20 6.60 2.29
N VAL A 87 6.30 5.95 1.89
CA VAL A 87 6.97 4.92 2.71
C VAL A 87 7.42 5.49 4.06
N PRO A 88 8.12 6.64 4.12
CA PRO A 88 8.49 7.22 5.40
C PRO A 88 7.28 7.56 6.29
N GLU A 89 6.22 8.12 5.71
CA GLU A 89 5.00 8.47 6.44
C GLU A 89 4.24 7.23 6.94
N MET A 90 4.21 6.15 6.16
CA MET A 90 3.63 4.87 6.53
C MET A 90 4.35 4.29 7.76
N VAL A 91 5.68 4.26 7.74
CA VAL A 91 6.50 3.78 8.85
C VAL A 91 6.30 4.69 10.07
N ARG A 92 6.40 6.01 9.91
CA ARG A 92 6.17 7.00 10.99
C ARG A 92 4.82 6.83 11.68
N ARG A 93 3.75 6.52 10.94
CA ARG A 93 2.41 6.29 11.50
C ARG A 93 2.26 4.95 12.22
N ALA A 94 3.11 3.97 11.95
CA ALA A 94 3.14 2.70 12.68
C ALA A 94 3.61 2.91 14.11
N PHE A 95 4.72 3.62 14.31
CA PHE A 95 5.23 3.98 15.64
C PHE A 95 4.19 4.66 16.53
N ALA A 96 3.37 5.54 15.97
CA ALA A 96 2.29 6.21 16.72
C ALA A 96 1.11 5.30 17.11
N ARG A 97 1.13 4.01 16.74
CA ARG A 97 0.10 3.00 17.02
C ARG A 97 0.66 1.72 17.65
N MET A 98 1.98 1.63 17.83
CA MET A 98 2.61 0.46 18.42
C MET A 98 2.06 0.19 19.83
N PRO A 99 1.90 -1.09 20.22
CA PRO A 99 1.35 -1.45 21.52
C PRO A 99 2.28 -1.06 22.69
N GLU A 100 3.58 -0.97 22.42
CA GLU A 100 4.62 -0.59 23.38
C GLU A 100 5.71 0.26 22.71
N ALA A 101 6.60 0.84 23.52
CA ALA A 101 7.65 1.74 23.03
C ALA A 101 8.75 0.98 22.28
N PHE A 102 9.22 1.55 21.17
CA PHE A 102 10.24 0.91 20.33
C PHE A 102 11.64 0.86 20.98
N GLN A 103 11.98 1.78 21.89
CA GLN A 103 13.24 1.77 22.68
C GLN A 103 14.51 1.37 21.90
N PRO A 104 14.94 2.18 20.91
CA PRO A 104 16.10 1.83 20.08
C PRO A 104 17.42 1.73 20.86
N ASP A 105 17.52 2.38 22.02
CA ASP A 105 18.72 2.36 22.87
C ASP A 105 18.96 0.99 23.55
N GLU A 106 17.97 0.08 23.49
CA GLU A 106 18.08 -1.30 24.00
C GLU A 106 18.57 -2.29 22.94
N CYS A 107 18.80 -1.85 21.70
CA CYS A 107 19.27 -2.69 20.60
C CYS A 107 20.79 -2.54 20.43
N ASP A 108 21.50 -3.67 20.40
CA ASP A 108 22.96 -3.73 20.26
C ASP A 108 23.42 -3.71 18.79
N SER A 109 22.49 -3.84 17.83
CA SER A 109 22.78 -3.86 16.39
C SER A 109 21.66 -3.32 15.51
N LEU A 110 21.96 -3.02 14.23
CA LEU A 110 20.96 -2.63 13.24
C LEU A 110 19.94 -3.75 12.99
N GLN A 111 20.40 -5.00 12.99
CA GLN A 111 19.55 -6.17 12.84
C GLN A 111 18.52 -6.27 13.97
N GLU A 112 18.94 -6.05 15.22
CA GLU A 112 18.04 -6.07 16.37
C GLU A 112 16.97 -4.97 16.32
N LEU A 113 17.31 -3.78 15.79
CA LEU A 113 16.31 -2.73 15.56
C LEU A 113 15.22 -3.19 14.58
N VAL A 114 15.61 -3.87 13.50
CA VAL A 114 14.67 -4.39 12.50
C VAL A 114 13.80 -5.49 13.08
N GLU A 115 14.40 -6.46 13.79
CA GLU A 115 13.69 -7.57 14.42
C GLU A 115 12.70 -7.10 15.48
N ARG A 116 13.07 -6.07 16.26
CA ARG A 116 12.16 -5.42 17.20
C ARG A 116 10.98 -4.76 16.50
N PHE A 117 11.21 -4.09 15.35
CA PHE A 117 10.11 -3.50 14.58
C PHE A 117 9.17 -4.59 14.07
N ASP A 118 9.72 -5.67 13.52
CA ASP A 118 8.94 -6.81 13.01
C ASP A 118 8.10 -7.50 14.08
N THR A 119 8.59 -7.51 15.32
CA THR A 119 7.84 -8.04 16.48
C THR A 119 6.64 -7.16 16.83
N LEU A 120 6.80 -5.84 16.76
CA LEU A 120 5.76 -4.87 17.10
C LEU A 120 4.74 -4.65 15.98
N GLU A 121 5.17 -4.74 14.73
CA GLU A 121 4.37 -4.48 13.53
C GLU A 121 4.54 -5.60 12.48
N PRO A 122 4.16 -6.85 12.79
CA PRO A 122 4.46 -8.04 11.96
C PRO A 122 3.79 -8.05 10.58
N GLU A 123 2.76 -7.23 10.38
CA GLU A 123 2.01 -7.13 9.12
C GLU A 123 2.25 -5.78 8.41
N HIS A 124 3.30 -5.04 8.80
CA HIS A 124 3.59 -3.71 8.28
C HIS A 124 3.71 -3.70 6.75
N GLY A 125 3.09 -2.72 6.11
CA GLY A 125 3.21 -2.48 4.66
C GLY A 125 2.56 -3.50 3.74
N ARG A 126 2.18 -4.70 4.21
CA ARG A 126 1.65 -5.78 3.35
C ARG A 126 0.37 -5.42 2.61
N VAL A 127 -0.53 -4.70 3.27
CA VAL A 127 -1.75 -4.19 2.64
C VAL A 127 -1.40 -3.22 1.50
N ILE A 128 -0.41 -2.35 1.71
CA ILE A 128 0.06 -1.41 0.68
C ILE A 128 0.72 -2.18 -0.48
N ALA A 129 1.54 -3.19 -0.18
CA ALA A 129 2.15 -4.04 -1.19
C ALA A 129 1.09 -4.76 -2.04
N PHE A 130 0.01 -5.27 -1.42
CA PHE A 130 -1.14 -5.81 -2.15
C PHE A 130 -1.75 -4.77 -3.11
N PHE A 131 -1.98 -3.54 -2.65
CA PHE A 131 -2.54 -2.48 -3.50
C PHE A 131 -1.62 -2.16 -4.68
N LEU A 132 -0.29 -2.19 -4.49
CA LEU A 132 0.66 -1.98 -5.59
C LEU A 132 0.61 -3.10 -6.62
N VAL A 133 0.65 -4.36 -6.19
CA VAL A 133 0.49 -5.53 -7.07
C VAL A 133 -0.81 -5.46 -7.84
N PHE A 134 -1.91 -5.15 -7.16
CA PHE A 134 -3.20 -5.02 -7.82
C PHE A 134 -3.22 -3.84 -8.80
N THR A 135 -2.60 -2.72 -8.44
CA THR A 135 -2.54 -1.55 -9.32
C THR A 135 -1.73 -1.86 -10.57
N SER A 136 -0.56 -2.49 -10.44
CA SER A 136 0.32 -2.78 -11.58
C SER A 136 -0.21 -3.85 -12.51
N ILE A 137 -0.96 -4.85 -12.02
CA ILE A 137 -1.48 -5.95 -12.86
C ILE A 137 -2.88 -5.65 -13.40
N VAL A 138 -3.71 -5.00 -12.58
CA VAL A 138 -5.15 -4.87 -12.85
C VAL A 138 -5.54 -3.45 -13.21
N SER A 139 -5.21 -2.48 -12.34
CA SER A 139 -5.77 -1.12 -12.46
C SER A 139 -5.05 -0.27 -13.51
N LYS A 140 -3.74 -0.44 -13.64
CA LYS A 140 -2.83 0.30 -14.53
C LYS A 140 -1.73 -0.62 -15.07
N PRO A 141 -2.09 -1.62 -15.92
CA PRO A 141 -1.11 -2.53 -16.51
C PRO A 141 -0.12 -1.79 -17.41
N GLN A 142 1.19 -2.02 -17.21
CA GLN A 142 2.25 -1.39 -18.01
C GLN A 142 2.28 -1.89 -19.47
N ASP A 143 1.89 -3.14 -19.72
CA ASP A 143 1.91 -3.76 -21.06
C ASP A 143 0.61 -3.57 -21.87
N GLY A 144 -0.21 -2.59 -21.52
CA GLY A 144 -1.46 -2.28 -22.22
C GLY A 144 -1.45 -0.92 -22.91
N PRO A 145 -2.45 -0.60 -23.75
CA PRO A 145 -2.65 0.75 -24.31
C PRO A 145 -3.00 1.82 -23.24
N ALA A 146 -2.77 1.52 -21.96
CA ALA A 146 -3.31 2.17 -20.79
C ALA A 146 -2.35 3.26 -20.28
N SER A 147 -2.29 4.37 -21.00
CA SER A 147 -1.96 5.67 -20.42
C SER A 147 -3.11 6.65 -20.70
N GLY A 148 -3.78 7.12 -19.65
CA GLY A 148 -4.93 8.04 -19.71
C GLY A 148 -6.31 7.37 -19.69
N LYS A 149 -7.38 8.14 -19.96
CA LYS A 149 -8.81 7.73 -19.89
C LYS A 149 -9.16 6.41 -20.60
N GLN A 150 -8.36 6.00 -21.58
CA GLN A 150 -8.50 4.72 -22.27
C GLN A 150 -8.26 3.54 -21.31
N ALA A 151 -7.33 3.68 -20.36
CA ALA A 151 -7.04 2.71 -19.31
C ALA A 151 -8.28 2.35 -18.46
N PHE A 152 -9.03 3.37 -18.02
CA PHE A 152 -10.26 3.18 -17.24
C PHE A 152 -11.32 2.35 -17.98
N ALA A 153 -11.59 2.71 -19.23
CA ALA A 153 -12.58 2.03 -20.06
C ALA A 153 -12.15 0.58 -20.35
N ASP A 154 -10.87 0.37 -20.59
CA ASP A 154 -10.32 -0.96 -20.87
C ASP A 154 -10.40 -1.87 -19.64
N VAL A 155 -10.10 -1.36 -18.44
CA VAL A 155 -10.25 -2.10 -17.18
C VAL A 155 -11.72 -2.42 -16.89
N CYS A 156 -12.65 -1.46 -17.08
CA CYS A 156 -14.08 -1.72 -16.94
C CYS A 156 -14.55 -2.79 -17.93
N SER A 157 -14.16 -2.68 -19.21
CA SER A 157 -14.48 -3.65 -20.27
C SER A 157 -13.93 -5.04 -19.96
N MET A 158 -12.74 -5.13 -19.37
CA MET A 158 -12.16 -6.39 -18.92
C MET A 158 -13.03 -7.07 -17.87
N TYR A 159 -13.52 -6.32 -16.87
CA TYR A 159 -14.45 -6.82 -15.86
C TYR A 159 -15.80 -7.19 -16.48
N ASP A 160 -16.39 -6.33 -17.29
CA ASP A 160 -17.75 -6.49 -17.81
C ASP A 160 -17.87 -7.73 -18.72
N ARG A 161 -16.85 -7.99 -19.55
CA ARG A 161 -16.79 -9.20 -20.40
C ARG A 161 -16.75 -10.51 -19.62
N ARG A 162 -16.40 -10.47 -18.33
CA ARG A 162 -16.22 -11.64 -17.46
C ARG A 162 -17.04 -11.54 -16.18
N TRP A 163 -18.05 -10.67 -16.17
CA TRP A 163 -18.99 -10.48 -15.07
C TRP A 163 -18.29 -10.21 -13.73
N GLY A 164 -17.29 -9.32 -13.76
CA GLY A 164 -16.50 -8.93 -12.60
C GLY A 164 -15.25 -9.78 -12.36
N GLN A 165 -15.06 -10.89 -13.09
CA GLN A 165 -13.88 -11.74 -12.90
C GLN A 165 -12.67 -11.27 -13.72
N LEU A 166 -11.47 -11.47 -13.16
CA LEU A 166 -10.23 -11.26 -13.90
C LEU A 166 -10.01 -12.38 -14.94
N PRO A 167 -9.28 -12.08 -16.04
CA PRO A 167 -8.63 -13.08 -16.86
C PRO A 167 -7.82 -14.08 -16.01
N ALA A 168 -7.79 -15.36 -16.41
CA ALA A 168 -7.17 -16.42 -15.62
C ALA A 168 -5.65 -16.23 -15.42
N ASP A 169 -4.97 -15.70 -16.43
CA ASP A 169 -3.57 -15.29 -16.40
C ASP A 169 -3.35 -14.17 -15.36
N ARG A 170 -4.07 -13.05 -15.45
CA ARG A 170 -3.96 -11.94 -14.48
C ARG A 170 -4.32 -12.35 -13.06
N ARG A 171 -5.35 -13.19 -12.89
CA ARG A 171 -5.72 -13.71 -11.56
C ARG A 171 -4.60 -14.56 -10.97
N SER A 172 -3.99 -15.42 -11.78
CA SER A 172 -2.87 -16.26 -11.35
C SER A 172 -1.66 -15.42 -10.98
N GLU A 173 -1.38 -14.37 -11.76
CA GLU A 173 -0.30 -13.41 -11.51
C GLU A 173 -0.50 -12.66 -10.19
N VAL A 174 -1.68 -12.07 -9.97
CA VAL A 174 -2.04 -11.41 -8.69
C VAL A 174 -1.88 -12.38 -7.52
N LEU A 175 -2.39 -13.62 -7.64
CA LEU A 175 -2.28 -14.61 -6.57
C LEU A 175 -0.83 -15.01 -6.28
N ALA A 176 0.00 -15.15 -7.32
CA ALA A 176 1.41 -15.45 -7.16
C ALA A 176 2.16 -14.34 -6.41
N ASP A 177 1.94 -13.08 -6.79
CA ASP A 177 2.59 -11.94 -6.15
C ASP A 177 2.07 -11.66 -4.73
N VAL A 178 0.77 -11.81 -4.50
CA VAL A 178 0.23 -11.72 -3.13
C VAL A 178 0.77 -12.85 -2.25
N THR A 179 0.91 -14.06 -2.79
CA THR A 179 1.54 -15.18 -2.06
C THR A 179 2.99 -14.85 -1.70
N ARG A 180 3.72 -14.20 -2.60
CA ARG A 180 5.08 -13.73 -2.39
C ARG A 180 5.15 -12.69 -1.26
N ILE A 181 4.27 -11.69 -1.26
CA ILE A 181 4.14 -10.69 -0.19
C ILE A 181 3.79 -11.34 1.16
N CYS A 182 2.86 -12.29 1.19
CA CYS A 182 2.48 -13.00 2.42
C CYS A 182 3.65 -13.77 3.04
N ARG A 183 4.60 -14.22 2.21
CA ARG A 183 5.81 -14.95 2.63
C ARG A 183 6.90 -14.04 3.18
N CYS A 184 6.84 -12.72 2.94
CA CYS A 184 7.80 -11.77 3.50
C CYS A 184 7.86 -11.90 5.02
N LYS A 185 9.04 -12.09 5.59
CA LYS A 185 9.24 -12.34 7.02
C LYS A 185 9.59 -11.09 7.83
N SER A 186 10.01 -10.04 7.15
CA SER A 186 10.45 -8.79 7.75
C SER A 186 9.92 -7.57 7.00
N VAL A 187 9.92 -6.42 7.67
CA VAL A 187 9.64 -5.12 7.08
C VAL A 187 10.63 -4.80 5.96
N LYS A 188 11.89 -5.24 6.07
CA LYS A 188 12.90 -5.09 5.01
C LYS A 188 12.45 -5.73 3.69
N GLU A 189 11.95 -6.96 3.76
CA GLU A 189 11.45 -7.68 2.58
C GLU A 189 10.20 -7.00 2.02
N VAL A 190 9.29 -6.52 2.87
CA VAL A 190 8.10 -5.78 2.40
C VAL A 190 8.49 -4.45 1.76
N LEU A 191 9.41 -3.68 2.34
CA LEU A 191 9.85 -2.41 1.78
C LEU A 191 10.60 -2.57 0.46
N ALA A 192 11.29 -3.69 0.26
CA ALA A 192 11.88 -4.02 -1.04
C ALA A 192 10.83 -4.18 -2.16
N GLU A 193 9.57 -4.52 -1.81
CA GLU A 193 8.44 -4.52 -2.76
C GLU A 193 7.88 -3.12 -3.01
N LEU A 194 8.01 -2.22 -2.05
CA LEU A 194 7.45 -0.87 -2.11
C LEU A 194 8.42 0.14 -2.74
N MET A 195 9.70 -0.18 -2.87
CA MET A 195 10.75 0.75 -3.28
C MET A 195 11.39 0.31 -4.60
N PRO A 196 11.78 1.25 -5.49
CA PRO A 196 12.49 0.91 -6.72
C PRO A 196 13.84 0.23 -6.49
N THR A 197 14.44 0.45 -5.32
CA THR A 197 15.68 -0.17 -4.88
C THR A 197 15.47 -0.67 -3.46
N ALA A 198 15.82 -1.94 -3.22
CA ALA A 198 15.70 -2.53 -1.90
C ALA A 198 16.56 -1.74 -0.89
N PRO A 199 16.01 -1.36 0.28
CA PRO A 199 16.77 -0.62 1.27
C PRO A 199 17.90 -1.48 1.82
N SER A 200 19.08 -0.87 2.01
CA SER A 200 20.11 -1.48 2.83
C SER A 200 19.65 -1.55 4.29
N GLU A 201 20.40 -2.27 5.12
CA GLU A 201 20.10 -2.34 6.54
C GLU A 201 20.33 -0.99 7.24
N GLU A 202 21.31 -0.22 6.78
CA GLU A 202 21.57 1.15 7.24
C GLU A 202 20.41 2.08 6.87
N ASP A 203 19.93 2.06 5.62
CA ASP A 203 18.79 2.86 5.18
C ASP A 203 17.54 2.56 6.01
N LEU A 204 17.31 1.28 6.31
CA LEU A 204 16.18 0.84 7.09
C LEU A 204 16.29 1.31 8.54
N ALA A 205 17.45 1.13 9.17
CA ALA A 205 17.65 1.59 10.54
C ALA A 205 17.52 3.11 10.66
N GLU A 206 18.07 3.87 9.70
CA GLU A 206 17.90 5.33 9.65
C GLU A 206 16.41 5.71 9.56
N LEU A 207 15.66 5.05 8.68
CA LEU A 207 14.23 5.26 8.53
C LEU A 207 13.47 4.95 9.82
N LEU A 208 13.77 3.83 10.50
CA LEU A 208 13.13 3.45 11.76
C LEU A 208 13.42 4.45 12.88
N LEU A 209 14.68 4.88 13.02
CA LEU A 209 15.09 5.85 14.02
C LEU A 209 14.45 7.22 13.77
N TRP A 210 14.43 7.67 12.51
CA TRP A 210 13.74 8.90 12.11
C TRP A 210 12.24 8.80 12.40
N ALA A 211 11.60 7.69 12.02
CA ALA A 211 10.18 7.47 12.21
C ALA A 211 9.81 7.43 13.70
N ASN A 212 10.61 6.77 14.53
CA ASN A 212 10.43 6.74 15.98
C ASN A 212 10.46 8.15 16.58
N LYS A 213 11.48 8.94 16.22
CA LYS A 213 11.67 10.32 16.71
C LYS A 213 10.54 11.27 16.27
N ASN A 214 9.96 11.04 15.09
CA ASN A 214 8.93 11.90 14.49
C ASN A 214 7.51 11.30 14.55
N SER A 215 7.32 10.19 15.26
CA SER A 215 6.03 9.49 15.39
C SER A 215 5.01 10.36 16.12
N HIS A 216 5.47 11.03 17.17
CA HIS A 216 4.75 12.02 17.96
C HIS A 216 5.00 13.43 17.42
N ASN A 217 4.50 13.72 16.21
CA ASN A 217 4.39 15.12 15.84
C ASN A 217 3.43 15.81 16.81
N VAL A 218 4.04 16.73 17.56
CA VAL A 218 3.48 17.72 18.48
C VAL A 218 2.15 18.26 17.94
N LYS A 219 1.16 18.31 18.84
CA LYS A 219 -0.22 18.79 18.61
C LYS A 219 -0.30 20.07 17.79
#